data_AF-A0A6C0LK18-F1
#
_entry.id   AF-A0A6C0LK18-F1
#
_cell.length_a   1.000
_cell.length_b   1.000
_cell.length_c   1.000
_cell.angle_alpha   90.00
_cell.angle_beta   90.00
_cell.angle_gamma   90.00
#
_symmetry.space_group_name_H-M   'P 1'
#
loop_
_entity.id
_entity.type
_entity.pdbx_description
1 polymer ?
#
loop_
_entity_poly.entity_id
_entity_poly.type
_entity_poly.pdbx_seq_one_letter_code
_entity_poly.pdbx_strand_id
1 'polypeptide(L)'
;MTTQFKSTSNKGFLWNLMLEADVFGGVQPSKKQSVVEIFESVINDVSINNTGNLIEMNKAVITNVNNQLNPLRETINEKSKMQEPPKLVTSSEISANRQEQFSDNLSERQREFDSIMVAKKPEEVDFSDKEKEEKPIGSDMDDILAKMMARRQQQIKQVMSEQDTGAAQNWINNEGSGTNAGPPTLQIGEKVATESVVEVKEKPRVTFEETIKEINTSENTGFLELFKTKEKTIDRKRIMDKINKIEENIYQLNDLVSDLKSELD
;
A
#
# COMPACT_ATOMS: atom_id res chain seq x y z
N MET A 1 17.34 3.46 0.89
CA MET A 1 16.66 4.48 1.73
C MET A 1 16.19 5.68 0.91
N THR A 2 17.05 6.32 0.12
CA THR A 2 16.67 7.43 -0.80
C THR A 2 15.56 7.09 -1.80
N THR A 3 15.52 5.84 -2.29
CA THR A 3 14.44 5.35 -3.18
C THR A 3 13.07 5.23 -2.50
N GLN A 4 13.04 4.88 -1.21
CA GLN A 4 11.79 4.77 -0.45
C GLN A 4 11.23 6.16 -0.10
N PHE A 5 12.11 7.12 0.20
CA PHE A 5 11.75 8.50 0.50
C PHE A 5 11.17 9.24 -0.73
N LYS A 6 11.77 9.07 -1.92
CA LYS A 6 11.24 9.64 -3.17
C LYS A 6 10.05 8.87 -3.77
N SER A 7 9.58 7.81 -3.13
CA SER A 7 8.47 7.01 -3.64
C SER A 7 7.18 7.83 -3.73
N THR A 8 6.35 7.57 -4.75
CA THR A 8 5.05 8.23 -4.94
C THR A 8 4.14 8.06 -3.73
N SER A 9 4.22 6.91 -3.05
CA SER A 9 3.46 6.63 -1.84
C SER A 9 3.87 7.54 -0.68
N ASN A 10 5.17 7.68 -0.39
CA ASN A 10 5.65 8.57 0.68
C ASN A 10 5.37 10.04 0.37
N LYS A 11 5.52 10.46 -0.90
CA LYS A 11 5.16 11.81 -1.35
C LYS A 11 3.67 12.10 -1.16
N GLY A 12 2.80 11.18 -1.57
CA GLY A 12 1.36 11.30 -1.40
C GLY A 12 0.93 11.33 0.06
N PHE A 13 1.55 10.50 0.91
CA PHE A 13 1.33 10.53 2.35
C PHE A 13 1.71 11.89 2.95
N LEU A 14 2.90 12.42 2.64
CA LEU A 14 3.33 13.73 3.12
C LEU A 14 2.40 14.84 2.64
N TRP A 15 1.98 14.80 1.38
CA TRP A 15 1.05 15.77 0.82
C TRP A 15 -0.30 15.76 1.55
N ASN A 16 -0.87 14.58 1.78
CA ASN A 16 -2.13 14.43 2.53
C ASN A 16 -1.99 14.89 3.98
N LEU A 17 -0.91 14.51 4.66
CA LEU A 17 -0.64 14.95 6.03
C LEU A 17 -0.54 16.49 6.12
N MET A 18 0.07 17.13 5.13
CA MET A 18 0.20 18.59 5.07
C MET A 18 -1.11 19.29 4.71
N LEU A 19 -1.99 18.63 3.94
CA LEU A 19 -3.36 19.10 3.71
C LEU A 19 -4.21 19.01 4.99
N GLU A 20 -4.16 17.88 5.71
CA GLU A 20 -4.88 17.68 6.97
C GLU A 20 -4.42 18.67 8.06
N ALA A 21 -3.11 18.95 8.12
CA ALA A 21 -2.53 19.91 9.04
C ALA A 21 -2.70 21.39 8.60
N ASP A 22 -3.47 21.65 7.54
CA ASP A 22 -3.72 22.99 6.95
C ASP A 22 -2.43 23.80 6.68
N VAL A 23 -1.33 23.11 6.30
CA VAL A 23 -0.05 23.77 5.99
C VAL A 23 -0.17 24.65 4.75
N PHE A 24 -1.09 24.32 3.84
CA PHE A 24 -1.35 25.12 2.65
C PHE A 24 -2.37 26.25 2.87
N GLY A 25 -2.90 26.38 4.10
CA GLY A 25 -3.77 27.47 4.51
C GLY A 25 -3.13 28.84 4.23
N GLY A 26 -3.90 29.74 3.63
CA GLY A 26 -3.48 31.10 3.30
C GLY A 26 -2.73 31.28 1.97
N VAL A 27 -2.54 30.22 1.18
CA VAL A 27 -2.00 30.34 -0.19
C VAL A 27 -3.15 30.48 -1.20
N GLN A 28 -3.06 31.47 -2.09
CA GLN A 28 -4.07 31.66 -3.12
C GLN A 28 -4.16 30.44 -4.07
N PRO A 29 -5.37 30.05 -4.52
CA PRO A 29 -5.57 28.95 -5.48
C PRO A 29 -4.80 29.11 -6.80
N SER A 30 -4.46 30.34 -7.18
CA SER A 30 -3.66 30.69 -8.36
C SER A 30 -2.19 30.25 -8.24
N LYS A 31 -1.67 30.08 -7.01
CA LYS A 31 -0.27 29.73 -6.72
C LYS A 31 -0.06 28.24 -6.43
N LYS A 32 -1.08 27.40 -6.64
CA LYS A 32 -0.99 25.94 -6.42
C LYS A 32 0.19 25.31 -7.16
N GLN A 33 0.47 25.77 -8.38
CA GLN A 33 1.60 25.28 -9.18
C GLN A 33 2.94 25.58 -8.49
N SER A 34 3.11 26.79 -7.94
CA SER A 34 4.31 27.16 -7.19
C SER A 34 4.47 26.37 -5.89
N VAL A 35 3.36 25.99 -5.24
CA VAL A 35 3.40 25.11 -4.05
C VAL A 35 3.91 23.72 -4.41
N VAL A 36 3.44 23.15 -5.53
CA VAL A 36 3.91 21.85 -6.03
C VAL A 36 5.40 21.90 -6.36
N GLU A 37 5.86 22.97 -7.02
CA GLU A 37 7.27 23.18 -7.35
C GLU A 37 8.16 23.28 -6.10
N ILE A 38 7.73 24.03 -5.08
CA ILE A 38 8.43 24.12 -3.79
C ILE A 38 8.50 22.76 -3.10
N PHE A 39 7.38 22.03 -3.08
CA PHE A 39 7.33 20.71 -2.47
C PHE A 39 8.31 19.73 -3.14
N GLU A 40 8.31 19.67 -4.47
CA GLU A 40 9.23 18.81 -5.23
C GLU A 40 10.70 19.26 -5.11
N SER A 41 10.97 20.56 -5.06
CA SER A 41 12.31 21.09 -4.80
C SER A 41 12.80 20.67 -3.42
N VAL A 42 12.00 20.88 -2.37
CA VAL A 42 12.37 20.53 -1.00
C VAL A 42 12.58 19.03 -0.84
N ILE A 43 11.79 18.18 -1.51
CA ILE A 43 12.02 16.74 -1.50
C ILE A 43 13.35 16.38 -2.15
N ASN A 44 13.70 17.01 -3.26
CA ASN A 44 14.99 16.76 -3.90
C ASN A 44 16.16 17.25 -3.03
N ASP A 45 16.03 18.42 -2.41
CA ASP A 45 17.04 18.99 -1.53
C ASP A 45 17.27 18.15 -0.28
N VAL A 46 16.19 17.70 0.38
CA VAL A 46 16.28 16.83 1.56
C VAL A 46 16.85 15.46 1.17
N SER A 47 16.56 14.96 -0.02
CA SER A 47 17.13 13.69 -0.49
C SER A 47 18.63 13.75 -0.78
N ILE A 48 19.17 14.93 -1.09
CA ILE A 48 20.60 15.11 -1.40
C ILE A 48 21.37 15.43 -0.11
N ASN A 49 20.81 16.29 0.75
CA ASN A 49 21.51 16.86 1.90
C ASN A 49 21.31 16.08 3.20
N ASN A 50 20.31 15.18 3.26
CA ASN A 50 19.97 14.48 4.49
C ASN A 50 20.20 12.97 4.34
N THR A 51 20.97 12.38 5.25
CA THR A 51 21.28 10.94 5.31
C THR A 51 20.56 10.24 6.47
N GLY A 52 19.63 10.93 7.13
CA GLY A 52 18.86 10.40 8.25
C GLY A 52 17.85 9.31 7.89
N ASN A 53 17.18 8.78 8.91
CA ASN A 53 16.10 7.82 8.74
C ASN A 53 14.91 8.47 7.98
N LEU A 54 14.07 7.66 7.31
CA LEU A 54 12.90 8.12 6.55
C LEU A 54 12.04 9.13 7.33
N ILE A 55 11.86 8.90 8.63
CA ILE A 55 11.11 9.79 9.52
C ILE A 55 11.77 11.16 9.67
N GLU A 56 13.10 11.21 9.81
CA GLU A 56 13.85 12.47 9.96
C GLU A 56 13.83 13.26 8.65
N MET A 57 13.95 12.57 7.51
CA MET A 57 13.80 13.18 6.19
C MET A 57 12.38 13.75 6.01
N ASN A 58 11.34 12.99 6.37
CA ASN A 58 9.95 13.43 6.30
C ASN A 58 9.67 14.66 7.20
N LYS A 59 10.21 14.69 8.43
CA LYS A 59 10.11 15.86 9.33
C LYS A 59 10.80 17.10 8.74
N ALA A 60 11.98 16.91 8.14
CA ALA A 60 12.72 17.99 7.50
C ALA A 60 11.94 18.59 6.31
N VAL A 61 11.29 17.75 5.49
CA VAL A 61 10.43 18.22 4.39
C VAL A 61 9.31 19.10 4.90
N ILE A 62 8.54 18.64 5.90
CA ILE A 62 7.39 19.39 6.42
C ILE A 62 7.82 20.76 6.95
N THR A 63 8.94 20.80 7.69
CA THR A 63 9.48 22.04 8.24
C THR A 63 9.95 22.99 7.13
N ASN A 64 10.70 22.50 6.16
CA ASN A 64 11.27 23.31 5.09
C ASN A 64 10.20 23.83 4.13
N VAL A 65 9.21 23.00 3.77
CA VAL A 65 8.08 23.43 2.94
C VAL A 65 7.28 24.50 3.67
N ASN A 66 6.94 24.34 4.95
CA ASN A 66 6.21 25.37 5.70
C ASN A 66 6.98 26.71 5.74
N ASN A 67 8.30 26.65 5.92
CA ASN A 67 9.15 27.84 5.90
C ASN A 67 9.20 28.52 4.51
N GLN A 68 9.28 27.74 3.43
CA GLN A 68 9.28 28.25 2.06
C GLN A 68 7.89 28.70 1.58
N LEU A 69 6.81 28.22 2.22
CA LEU A 69 5.44 28.64 1.94
C LEU A 69 5.08 29.99 2.59
N ASN A 70 5.72 30.34 3.71
CA ASN A 70 5.49 31.61 4.42
C ASN A 70 5.54 32.87 3.54
N PRO A 71 6.47 33.04 2.58
CA PRO A 71 6.46 34.19 1.67
C PRO A 71 5.37 34.13 0.59
N LEU A 72 4.81 32.95 0.29
CA LEU A 72 3.72 32.79 -0.67
C LEU A 72 2.34 32.94 -0.06
N ARG A 73 2.23 32.66 1.25
CA ARG A 73 1.11 33.10 2.06
C ARG A 73 1.05 34.61 1.91
N GLU A 74 -0.07 35.11 1.40
CA GLU A 74 -0.26 36.53 1.44
C GLU A 74 -0.25 36.89 2.92
N THR A 75 0.80 37.61 3.34
CA THR A 75 0.63 38.50 4.47
C THR A 75 -0.58 39.33 4.08
N ILE A 76 -1.70 39.04 4.72
CA ILE A 76 -2.82 39.94 4.79
C ILE A 76 -2.23 41.18 5.44
N ASN A 77 -1.64 42.05 4.62
CA ASN A 77 -1.22 43.37 5.03
C ASN A 77 -2.48 43.98 5.62
N GLU A 78 -2.39 44.26 6.91
CA GLU A 78 -3.35 44.94 7.73
C GLU A 78 -3.96 46.13 6.97
N LYS A 79 -5.13 45.91 6.37
CA LYS A 79 -6.13 46.91 6.00
C LYS A 79 -7.36 46.18 5.50
N SER A 80 -8.45 46.33 6.23
CA SER A 80 -9.83 45.97 5.84
C SER A 80 -10.28 44.51 5.97
N LYS A 81 -10.12 43.90 7.16
CA LYS A 81 -11.28 43.27 7.81
C LYS A 81 -11.21 43.62 9.28
N MET A 82 -12.17 44.40 9.76
CA MET A 82 -12.59 44.29 11.16
C MET A 82 -12.91 42.80 11.32
N GLN A 83 -11.98 42.05 11.88
CA GLN A 83 -12.26 40.74 12.41
C GLN A 83 -13.40 40.97 13.40
N GLU A 84 -14.55 40.35 13.16
CA GLU A 84 -15.48 40.14 14.25
C GLU A 84 -14.66 39.64 15.44
N PRO A 85 -14.87 40.18 16.65
CA PRO A 85 -14.18 39.68 17.83
C PRO A 85 -14.32 38.16 17.85
N PRO A 86 -13.26 37.41 18.22
CA PRO A 86 -13.31 35.96 18.25
C PRO A 86 -14.61 35.55 18.93
N LYS A 87 -15.50 34.87 18.19
CA LYS A 87 -16.77 34.40 18.76
C LYS A 87 -16.40 33.68 20.05
N LEU A 88 -16.91 34.18 21.16
CA LEU A 88 -16.68 33.60 22.48
C LEU A 88 -17.30 32.20 22.43
N VAL A 89 -16.47 31.20 22.15
CA VAL A 89 -16.91 29.81 22.07
C VAL A 89 -17.27 29.39 23.49
N THR A 90 -18.54 29.09 23.71
CA THR A 90 -19.01 28.63 25.01
C THR A 90 -18.47 27.23 25.28
N SER A 91 -18.26 26.86 26.56
CA SER A 91 -17.88 25.50 26.91
C SER A 91 -18.86 24.45 26.36
N SER A 92 -20.13 24.85 26.17
CA SER A 92 -21.17 24.04 25.54
C SER A 92 -20.85 23.75 24.06
N GLU A 93 -20.47 24.76 23.27
CA GLU A 93 -20.12 24.59 21.86
C GLU A 93 -18.87 23.71 21.69
N ILE A 94 -17.86 23.87 22.55
CA ILE A 94 -16.66 23.02 22.52
C ILE A 94 -17.04 21.57 22.84
N SER A 95 -17.93 21.34 23.82
CA SER A 95 -18.39 20.00 24.16
C SER A 95 -19.21 19.37 23.03
N ALA A 96 -20.05 20.14 22.36
CA ALA A 96 -20.84 19.68 21.21
C ALA A 96 -19.94 19.30 20.03
N ASN A 97 -18.95 20.14 19.71
CA ASN A 97 -18.00 19.85 18.63
C ASN A 97 -17.17 18.59 18.92
N ARG A 98 -16.73 18.39 20.17
CA ARG A 98 -16.05 17.13 20.57
C ARG A 98 -16.95 15.92 20.46
N GLN A 99 -18.23 16.06 20.81
CA GLN A 99 -19.20 14.97 20.69
C GLN A 99 -19.43 14.60 19.22
N GLU A 100 -19.55 15.59 18.35
CA GLU A 100 -19.71 15.42 16.89
C GLU A 100 -18.48 14.73 16.28
N GLN A 101 -17.28 15.22 16.58
CA GLN A 101 -16.04 14.58 16.15
C GLN A 101 -15.92 13.14 16.65
N PHE A 102 -16.32 12.88 17.89
CA PHE A 102 -16.31 11.52 18.43
C PHE A 102 -17.32 10.61 17.70
N SER A 103 -18.53 11.07 17.41
CA SER A 103 -19.51 10.29 16.65
C SER A 103 -19.05 10.00 15.22
N ASP A 104 -18.41 10.96 14.56
CA ASP A 104 -17.91 10.78 13.20
C ASP A 104 -16.79 9.74 13.16
N ASN A 105 -15.82 9.85 14.06
CA ASN A 105 -14.74 8.89 14.21
C ASN A 105 -15.26 7.49 14.55
N LEU A 106 -16.23 7.38 15.46
CA LEU A 106 -16.83 6.09 15.82
C LEU A 106 -17.52 5.44 14.60
N SER A 107 -18.28 6.23 13.84
CA SER A 107 -18.97 5.76 12.64
C SER A 107 -17.99 5.31 11.56
N GLU A 108 -16.89 6.03 11.37
CA GLU A 108 -15.83 5.64 10.44
C GLU A 108 -15.17 4.32 10.85
N ARG A 109 -14.79 4.18 12.12
CA ARG A 109 -14.19 2.94 12.64
C ARG A 109 -15.12 1.75 12.56
N GLN A 110 -16.43 1.95 12.75
CA GLN A 110 -17.42 0.90 12.54
C GLN A 110 -17.46 0.45 11.07
N ARG A 111 -17.49 1.39 10.12
CA ARG A 111 -17.44 1.06 8.68
C ARG A 111 -16.15 0.33 8.29
N GLU A 112 -15.01 0.78 8.81
CA GLU A 112 -13.72 0.12 8.59
C GLU A 112 -13.73 -1.31 9.14
N PHE A 113 -14.24 -1.48 10.37
CA PHE A 113 -14.35 -2.78 11.01
C PHE A 113 -15.25 -3.72 10.20
N ASP A 114 -16.43 -3.26 9.79
CA ASP A 114 -17.35 -4.05 8.96
C ASP A 114 -16.72 -4.42 7.62
N SER A 115 -15.96 -3.51 7.01
CA SER A 115 -15.24 -3.78 5.75
C SER A 115 -14.14 -4.83 5.90
N ILE A 116 -13.54 -4.97 7.08
CA ILE A 116 -12.50 -5.97 7.35
C ILE A 116 -13.13 -7.31 7.76
N MET A 117 -14.16 -7.26 8.61
CA MET A 117 -14.85 -8.43 9.12
C MET A 117 -15.65 -9.13 8.01
N VAL A 118 -16.27 -8.35 7.12
CA VAL A 118 -16.94 -8.85 5.92
C VAL A 118 -15.96 -8.82 4.76
N ALA A 119 -15.10 -9.83 4.69
CA ALA A 119 -14.23 -10.03 3.54
C ALA A 119 -15.10 -10.09 2.26
N LYS A 120 -14.89 -9.14 1.34
CA LYS A 120 -15.57 -9.16 0.04
C LYS A 120 -15.22 -10.48 -0.64
N LYS A 121 -16.24 -11.32 -0.88
CA LYS A 121 -16.07 -12.55 -1.67
C LYS A 121 -15.44 -12.14 -3.00
N PRO A 122 -14.35 -12.79 -3.44
CA PRO A 122 -13.79 -12.57 -4.76
C PRO A 122 -14.88 -12.70 -5.83
N GLU A 123 -14.74 -11.93 -6.91
CA GLU A 123 -15.59 -12.10 -8.08
C GLU A 123 -15.45 -13.54 -8.58
N GLU A 124 -16.58 -14.16 -8.92
CA GLU A 124 -16.55 -15.54 -9.42
C GLU A 124 -15.78 -15.56 -10.72
N VAL A 125 -14.78 -16.44 -10.80
CA VAL A 125 -13.99 -16.61 -12.02
C VAL A 125 -14.92 -17.07 -13.13
N ASP A 126 -15.06 -16.25 -14.15
CA ASP A 126 -15.83 -16.59 -15.34
C ASP A 126 -14.99 -17.52 -16.23
N PHE A 127 -15.28 -18.82 -16.17
CA PHE A 127 -14.65 -19.86 -16.99
C PHE A 127 -15.23 -19.94 -18.41
N SER A 128 -16.01 -18.96 -18.86
CA SER A 128 -16.45 -18.94 -20.25
C SER A 128 -15.31 -18.45 -21.15
N ASP A 129 -14.96 -19.25 -22.17
CA ASP A 129 -14.00 -18.93 -23.23
C ASP A 129 -14.52 -17.76 -24.10
N LYS A 130 -14.57 -16.56 -23.52
CA LYS A 130 -15.00 -15.31 -24.16
C LYS A 130 -13.84 -14.59 -24.84
N GLU A 131 -12.61 -15.10 -24.72
CA GLU A 131 -11.47 -14.55 -25.43
C GLU A 131 -11.69 -14.71 -26.93
N LYS A 132 -11.61 -13.58 -27.65
CA LYS A 132 -11.79 -13.54 -29.12
C LYS A 132 -10.80 -14.40 -29.89
N GLU A 133 -9.77 -14.91 -29.21
CA GLU A 133 -8.69 -15.73 -29.76
C GLU A 133 -9.06 -17.22 -29.87
N GLU A 134 -10.04 -17.70 -29.12
CA GLU A 134 -10.54 -19.09 -29.20
C GLU A 134 -11.85 -19.19 -29.99
N LYS A 135 -11.97 -18.41 -31.07
CA LYS A 135 -13.05 -18.66 -32.03
C LYS A 135 -12.74 -19.91 -32.84
N PRO A 136 -13.71 -20.83 -33.03
CA PRO A 136 -13.55 -21.90 -34.00
C PRO A 136 -13.11 -21.31 -35.34
N ILE A 137 -12.21 -22.00 -36.07
CA ILE A 137 -11.80 -21.64 -37.44
C ILE A 137 -13.07 -21.53 -38.27
N GLY A 138 -13.61 -20.32 -38.39
CA GLY A 138 -14.96 -20.09 -38.91
C GLY A 138 -14.96 -20.12 -40.44
N SER A 139 -15.30 -18.99 -41.05
CA SER A 139 -15.38 -18.83 -42.51
C SER A 139 -14.03 -19.00 -43.24
N ASP A 140 -12.91 -19.03 -42.51
CA ASP A 140 -11.56 -19.09 -43.09
C ASP A 140 -11.14 -20.52 -43.49
N MET A 141 -11.92 -21.54 -43.11
CA MET A 141 -11.58 -22.94 -43.42
C MET A 141 -11.61 -23.21 -44.93
N ASP A 142 -12.58 -22.65 -45.65
CA ASP A 142 -12.68 -22.82 -47.11
C ASP A 142 -11.50 -22.17 -47.84
N ASP A 143 -11.02 -21.02 -47.36
CA ASP A 143 -9.85 -20.33 -47.91
C ASP A 143 -8.55 -21.11 -47.62
N ILE A 144 -8.41 -21.68 -46.42
CA ILE A 144 -7.29 -22.56 -46.07
C ILE A 144 -7.29 -23.82 -46.95
N LEU A 145 -8.45 -24.43 -47.16
CA LEU A 145 -8.59 -25.61 -48.02
C LEU A 145 -8.28 -25.29 -49.48
N ALA A 146 -8.76 -24.15 -49.99
CA ALA A 146 -8.44 -23.69 -51.34
C ALA A 146 -6.94 -23.43 -51.52
N LYS A 147 -6.29 -22.74 -50.57
CA LYS A 147 -4.84 -22.52 -50.58
C LYS A 147 -4.06 -23.82 -50.51
N MET A 148 -4.50 -24.78 -49.69
CA MET A 148 -3.87 -26.10 -49.59
C MET A 148 -3.99 -26.89 -50.89
N MET A 149 -5.18 -26.89 -51.51
CA MET A 149 -5.40 -27.54 -52.81
C MET A 149 -4.54 -26.91 -53.90
N ALA A 150 -4.46 -25.58 -53.97
CA ALA A 150 -3.64 -24.87 -54.93
C ALA A 150 -2.14 -25.21 -54.76
N ARG A 151 -1.64 -25.20 -53.52
CA ARG A 151 -0.25 -25.58 -53.21
C ARG A 151 0.04 -27.02 -53.61
N ARG A 152 -0.85 -27.95 -53.29
CA ARG A 152 -0.72 -29.37 -53.68
C ARG A 152 -0.71 -29.52 -55.20
N GLN A 153 -1.56 -28.80 -55.92
CA GLN A 153 -1.61 -28.87 -57.38
C GLN A 153 -0.32 -28.34 -58.02
N GLN A 154 0.27 -27.28 -57.46
CA GLN A 154 1.57 -26.79 -57.92
C GLN A 154 2.70 -27.81 -57.68
N GLN A 155 2.73 -28.42 -56.50
CA GLN A 155 3.69 -29.47 -56.18
C GLN A 155 3.55 -30.68 -57.11
N ILE A 156 2.31 -31.14 -57.38
CA ILE A 156 2.06 -32.24 -58.31
C ILE A 156 2.53 -31.86 -59.72
N LYS A 157 2.24 -30.64 -60.20
CA LYS A 157 2.70 -30.19 -61.52
C LYS A 157 4.21 -30.21 -61.63
N GLN A 158 4.91 -29.76 -60.58
CA GLN A 158 6.37 -29.77 -60.55
C GLN A 158 6.93 -31.20 -60.59
N VAL A 159 6.42 -32.09 -59.74
CA VAL A 159 6.85 -33.49 -59.72
C VAL A 159 6.54 -34.20 -61.04
N MET A 160 5.37 -33.97 -61.64
CA MET A 160 4.98 -34.57 -62.92
C MET A 160 5.80 -34.04 -64.09
N SER A 161 6.25 -32.79 -64.06
CA SER A 161 7.14 -32.24 -65.10
C SER A 161 8.57 -32.78 -65.03
N GLU A 162 9.00 -33.23 -63.85
CA GLU A 162 10.36 -33.72 -63.60
C GLU A 162 10.45 -35.25 -63.69
N GLN A 163 9.34 -35.97 -63.84
CA GLN A 163 9.31 -37.43 -63.88
C GLN A 163 9.44 -38.03 -65.29
N ASP A 164 10.32 -39.01 -65.42
CA ASP A 164 10.46 -39.84 -66.62
C ASP A 164 9.32 -40.85 -66.72
N THR A 165 8.30 -40.49 -67.51
CA THR A 165 7.12 -41.33 -67.76
C THR A 165 7.45 -42.68 -68.38
N GLY A 166 8.60 -42.84 -69.05
CA GLY A 166 9.02 -44.11 -69.66
C GLY A 166 9.47 -45.16 -68.65
N ALA A 167 10.28 -44.75 -67.66
CA ALA A 167 10.74 -45.65 -66.60
C ALA A 167 9.61 -46.08 -65.66
N ALA A 168 8.68 -45.17 -65.34
CA ALA A 168 7.50 -45.47 -64.54
C ALA A 168 6.53 -46.44 -65.25
N GLN A 169 6.32 -46.29 -66.56
CA GLN A 169 5.49 -47.19 -67.35
C GLN A 169 6.05 -48.62 -67.34
N ASN A 170 7.38 -48.77 -67.39
CA ASN A 170 8.03 -50.08 -67.32
C ASN A 170 7.96 -50.73 -65.92
N TRP A 171 7.93 -49.93 -64.85
CA TRP A 171 7.72 -50.45 -63.48
C TRP A 171 6.26 -50.85 -63.24
N ILE A 172 5.30 -50.06 -63.73
CA ILE A 172 3.85 -50.32 -63.61
C ILE A 172 3.43 -51.51 -64.49
N ASN A 173 3.94 -51.61 -65.71
CA ASN A 173 3.63 -52.70 -66.65
C ASN A 173 4.57 -53.89 -66.51
N ASN A 174 5.30 -54.03 -65.40
CA ASN A 174 6.08 -55.24 -65.15
C ASN A 174 5.12 -56.41 -64.92
N GLU A 175 4.74 -57.11 -66.00
CA GLU A 175 3.96 -58.36 -66.03
C GLU A 175 4.75 -59.56 -65.44
N GLY A 176 5.49 -59.33 -64.36
CA GLY A 176 6.35 -60.33 -63.77
C GLY A 176 6.83 -59.92 -62.38
N SER A 177 5.97 -60.04 -61.37
CA SER A 177 6.35 -60.52 -60.03
C SER A 177 5.12 -60.60 -59.12
N GLY A 178 4.63 -61.81 -58.89
CA GLY A 178 3.72 -62.08 -57.79
C GLY A 178 4.50 -62.11 -56.47
N THR A 179 4.29 -61.12 -55.62
CA THR A 179 4.04 -61.22 -54.16
C THR A 179 3.98 -59.82 -53.58
N ASN A 180 2.79 -59.43 -53.11
CA ASN A 180 2.56 -58.20 -52.36
C ASN A 180 3.29 -58.27 -51.01
N ALA A 181 4.32 -57.46 -50.80
CA ALA A 181 4.89 -57.23 -49.47
C ALA A 181 5.30 -55.75 -49.33
N GLY A 182 4.41 -54.95 -48.75
CA GLY A 182 4.72 -53.60 -48.28
C GLY A 182 5.57 -53.60 -47.00
N PRO A 183 5.98 -52.41 -46.50
CA PRO A 183 6.87 -52.28 -45.35
C PRO A 183 6.23 -52.78 -44.03
N PRO A 184 7.04 -53.20 -43.03
CA PRO A 184 6.57 -53.90 -41.84
C PRO A 184 5.72 -52.99 -40.94
N THR A 185 4.61 -53.53 -40.43
CA THR A 185 3.68 -52.86 -39.50
C THR A 185 3.65 -53.60 -38.16
N LEU A 186 3.63 -52.87 -37.04
CA LEU A 186 3.42 -53.42 -35.69
C LEU A 186 1.93 -53.70 -35.46
N GLN A 187 1.60 -54.81 -34.81
CA GLN A 187 0.20 -55.22 -34.59
C GLN A 187 -0.36 -54.66 -33.28
N ILE A 188 -1.62 -54.21 -33.33
CA ILE A 188 -2.36 -53.69 -32.17
C ILE A 188 -2.54 -54.81 -31.14
N GLY A 189 -2.00 -54.64 -29.93
CA GLY A 189 -2.14 -55.59 -28.82
C GLY A 189 -0.84 -55.95 -28.07
N GLU A 190 0.31 -55.50 -28.56
CA GLU A 190 1.60 -55.72 -27.88
C GLU A 190 1.71 -54.87 -26.60
N LYS A 191 1.87 -55.53 -25.44
CA LYS A 191 2.00 -54.86 -24.14
C LYS A 191 3.42 -54.34 -23.93
N VAL A 192 3.56 -53.02 -23.90
CA VAL A 192 4.80 -52.31 -23.54
C VAL A 192 4.89 -52.22 -22.01
N ALA A 193 6.05 -52.54 -21.43
CA ALA A 193 6.27 -52.48 -19.99
C ALA A 193 6.44 -51.03 -19.50
N THR A 194 5.65 -50.62 -18.50
CA THR A 194 5.77 -49.32 -17.81
C THR A 194 6.36 -49.51 -16.42
N GLU A 195 7.37 -48.70 -16.05
CA GLU A 195 8.03 -48.75 -14.74
C GLU A 195 7.12 -48.30 -13.58
N SER A 196 7.33 -48.86 -12.38
CA SER A 196 6.47 -48.68 -11.21
C SER A 196 6.74 -47.36 -10.45
N VAL A 197 5.68 -46.62 -10.16
CA VAL A 197 5.70 -45.36 -9.39
C VAL A 197 5.95 -45.63 -7.89
N VAL A 198 6.90 -44.90 -7.29
CA VAL A 198 7.20 -44.95 -5.85
C VAL A 198 6.40 -43.87 -5.10
N GLU A 199 5.66 -44.29 -4.07
CA GLU A 199 4.86 -43.43 -3.20
C GLU A 199 5.75 -42.58 -2.27
N VAL A 200 5.58 -41.25 -2.29
CA VAL A 200 6.32 -40.29 -1.47
C VAL A 200 5.58 -40.06 -0.14
N LYS A 201 6.24 -40.33 1.00
CA LYS A 201 5.68 -40.07 2.34
C LYS A 201 5.51 -38.57 2.60
N GLU A 202 4.34 -38.18 3.10
CA GLU A 202 4.03 -36.80 3.50
C GLU A 202 4.84 -36.35 4.74
N LYS A 203 5.24 -35.07 4.77
CA LYS A 203 5.98 -34.44 5.88
C LYS A 203 5.04 -34.07 7.04
N PRO A 204 5.52 -34.06 8.30
CA PRO A 204 4.69 -33.72 9.46
C PRO A 204 4.30 -32.24 9.46
N ARG A 205 3.01 -31.95 9.67
CA ARG A 205 2.47 -30.61 9.92
C ARG A 205 2.52 -30.31 11.43
N VAL A 206 2.84 -29.06 11.78
CA VAL A 206 2.82 -28.56 13.15
C VAL A 206 1.43 -27.97 13.44
N THR A 207 0.75 -28.48 14.47
CA THR A 207 -0.46 -27.88 15.04
C THR A 207 -0.10 -27.18 16.34
N PHE A 208 -0.58 -25.95 16.52
CA PHE A 208 -0.45 -25.23 17.79
C PHE A 208 -1.67 -25.54 18.65
N GLU A 209 -1.43 -26.26 19.74
CA GLU A 209 -2.44 -26.52 20.76
C GLU A 209 -2.67 -25.21 21.54
N GLU A 210 -3.76 -24.51 21.23
CA GLU A 210 -4.18 -23.33 21.99
C GLU A 210 -4.73 -23.81 23.33
N THR A 211 -3.88 -23.81 24.36
CA THR A 211 -4.32 -24.08 25.73
C THR A 211 -5.13 -22.88 26.21
N ILE A 212 -6.43 -22.88 25.89
CA ILE A 212 -7.39 -21.97 26.52
C ILE A 212 -7.54 -22.44 27.96
N LYS A 213 -6.75 -21.86 28.86
CA LYS A 213 -7.09 -21.85 30.28
C LYS A 213 -8.25 -20.89 30.43
N GLU A 214 -9.43 -21.41 30.75
CA GLU A 214 -10.55 -20.63 31.26
C GLU A 214 -10.08 -19.88 32.51
N ILE A 215 -9.74 -18.60 32.35
CA ILE A 215 -9.44 -17.71 33.46
C ILE A 215 -10.78 -17.15 33.92
N ASN A 216 -11.26 -17.67 35.06
CA ASN A 216 -12.35 -17.08 35.81
C ASN A 216 -12.08 -15.59 36.07
N THR A 217 -13.11 -14.79 35.83
CA THR A 217 -13.20 -13.35 35.98
C THR A 217 -12.83 -12.87 37.40
N SER A 218 -11.58 -12.47 37.59
CA SER A 218 -11.17 -11.35 38.44
C SER A 218 -9.68 -11.12 38.19
N GLU A 219 -9.27 -9.88 37.91
CA GLU A 219 -7.89 -9.46 37.63
C GLU A 219 -7.42 -9.61 36.17
N ASN A 220 -8.04 -8.81 35.30
CA ASN A 220 -7.50 -8.52 33.98
C ASN A 220 -6.40 -7.43 34.10
N THR A 221 -5.18 -7.80 34.46
CA THR A 221 -4.01 -6.90 34.54
C THR A 221 -2.94 -7.17 33.47
N GLY A 222 -3.24 -7.97 32.43
CA GLY A 222 -2.20 -8.44 31.49
C GLY A 222 -1.84 -7.54 30.31
N PHE A 223 -2.68 -6.57 29.94
CA PHE A 223 -2.47 -5.74 28.73
C PHE A 223 -2.61 -4.24 28.98
N LEU A 224 -3.58 -3.84 29.80
CA LEU A 224 -3.84 -2.43 30.10
C LEU A 224 -2.77 -1.79 30.99
N GLU A 225 -1.96 -2.57 31.69
CA GLU A 225 -0.81 -2.03 32.44
C GLU A 225 0.33 -1.54 31.53
N LEU A 226 0.47 -2.09 30.32
CA LEU A 226 1.48 -1.64 29.37
C LEU A 226 1.20 -0.25 28.81
N PHE A 227 -0.06 0.21 28.86
CA PHE A 227 -0.45 1.55 28.41
C PHE A 227 -0.45 2.59 29.53
N LYS A 228 -0.24 2.18 30.79
CA LYS A 228 -0.02 3.14 31.88
C LYS A 228 1.36 3.76 31.67
N THR A 229 1.40 4.95 31.09
CA THR A 229 2.58 5.82 31.20
C THR A 229 2.93 5.91 32.67
N LYS A 230 4.19 5.65 33.05
CA LYS A 230 4.66 5.83 34.44
C LYS A 230 4.27 7.25 34.84
N GLU A 231 3.20 7.37 35.62
CA GLU A 231 2.76 8.64 36.16
C GLU A 231 3.96 9.19 36.88
N LYS A 232 4.50 10.31 36.38
CA LYS A 232 5.73 10.88 36.90
C LYS A 232 5.44 11.19 38.35
N THR A 233 5.92 10.34 39.26
CA THR A 233 5.58 10.42 40.68
C THR A 233 5.99 11.80 41.12
N ILE A 234 5.00 12.66 41.31
CA ILE A 234 5.23 14.01 41.81
C ILE A 234 5.82 13.80 43.19
N ASP A 235 7.09 14.13 43.32
CA ASP A 235 7.88 13.88 44.51
C ASP A 235 7.43 14.87 45.59
N ARG A 236 6.25 14.61 46.19
CA ARG A 236 5.53 15.51 47.08
C ARG A 236 6.40 15.96 48.25
N LYS A 237 7.30 15.09 48.69
CA LYS A 237 8.29 15.39 49.73
C LYS A 237 9.25 16.51 49.30
N ARG A 238 9.84 16.39 48.11
CA ARG A 238 10.73 17.42 47.53
C ARG A 238 10.01 18.76 47.30
N ILE A 239 8.72 18.71 46.96
CA ILE A 239 7.89 19.91 46.81
C ILE A 239 7.62 20.54 48.17
N MET A 240 7.26 19.77 49.19
CA MET A 240 7.09 20.30 50.55
C MET A 240 8.38 20.88 51.13
N ASP A 241 9.52 20.25 50.90
CA ASP A 241 10.82 20.79 51.36
C ASP A 241 11.10 22.16 50.74
N LYS A 242 10.76 22.36 49.45
CA LYS A 242 10.87 23.65 48.78
C LYS A 242 9.86 24.67 49.29
N ILE A 243 8.63 24.25 49.60
CA ILE A 243 7.60 25.14 50.17
C ILE A 243 8.04 25.63 51.54
N ASN A 244 8.47 24.74 52.43
CA ASN A 244 8.98 25.10 53.76
C ASN A 244 10.17 26.06 53.68
N LYS A 245 11.09 25.84 52.72
CA LYS A 245 12.22 26.75 52.46
C LYS A 245 11.77 28.15 52.03
N ILE A 246 10.72 28.24 51.23
CA ILE A 246 10.14 29.52 50.79
C ILE A 246 9.45 30.21 51.98
N GLU A 247 8.72 29.48 52.81
CA GLU A 247 8.09 30.03 54.02
C GLU A 247 9.14 30.61 54.98
N GLU A 248 10.23 29.89 55.23
CA GLU A 248 11.35 30.36 56.06
C GLU A 248 11.96 31.66 55.51
N ASN A 249 12.21 31.72 54.20
CA ASN A 249 12.71 32.93 53.55
C ASN A 249 11.72 34.11 53.67
N ILE A 250 10.40 33.86 53.57
CA ILE A 250 9.38 34.90 53.74
C ILE A 250 9.38 35.45 55.17
N TYR A 251 9.53 34.60 56.18
CA TYR A 251 9.65 35.05 57.57
C TYR A 251 10.87 35.96 57.77
N GLN A 252 12.03 35.56 57.23
CA GLN A 252 13.25 36.38 57.30
C GLN A 252 13.09 37.73 56.58
N LEU A 253 12.39 37.75 55.44
CA LEU A 253 12.14 38.97 54.68
C LEU A 253 11.19 39.90 55.43
N ASN A 254 10.15 39.37 56.07
CA ASN A 254 9.24 40.16 56.91
C ASN A 254 9.94 40.74 58.15
N ASP A 255 10.87 40.00 58.75
CA ASP A 255 11.67 40.47 59.88
C ASP A 255 12.56 41.66 59.46
N LEU A 256 13.29 41.52 58.36
CA LEU A 256 14.07 42.61 57.75
C LEU A 256 13.22 43.83 57.39
N VAL A 257 12.01 43.62 56.88
CA VAL A 257 11.07 44.71 56.57
C VAL A 257 10.56 45.37 57.85
N SER A 258 10.34 44.62 58.92
CA SER A 258 9.97 45.14 60.24
C SER A 258 11.08 46.00 60.83
N ASP A 259 12.32 45.52 60.77
CA ASP A 259 13.51 46.25 61.23
C ASP A 259 13.68 47.57 60.46
N LEU A 260 13.64 47.52 59.12
CA LEU A 260 13.69 48.73 58.28
C LEU A 260 12.56 49.71 58.55
N LYS A 261 11.37 49.22 58.92
CA LYS A 261 10.23 50.07 59.26
C LYS A 261 10.42 50.74 60.63
N SER A 262 11.04 50.05 61.57
CA SER A 262 11.41 50.62 62.88
C SER A 262 12.59 51.60 62.83
N GLU A 263 13.46 51.52 61.82
CA GLU A 263 14.51 52.52 61.56
C GLU A 263 13.96 53.79 60.88
N LEU A 264 12.74 53.74 60.32
CA LEU A 264 12.11 54.85 59.60
C LEU A 264 11.15 55.69 60.46
N ASP A 265 10.62 55.12 61.55
CA ASP A 265 9.78 55.79 62.58
C ASP A 265 10.65 56.40 63.70
#